data_AF-A0A2D5XLK2-F1
#
_entry.id   AF-A0A2D5XLK2-F1
#
_cell.length_a   1.000
_cell.length_b   1.000
_cell.length_c   1.000
_cell.angle_alpha   90.00
_cell.angle_beta   90.00
_cell.angle_gamma   90.00
#
_symmetry.space_group_name_H-M   'P 1'
#
loop_
_entity.id
_entity.type
_entity.pdbx_description
1 polymer ?
#
loop_
_entity_poly.entity_id
_entity_poly.type
_entity_poly.pdbx_seq_one_letter_code
_entity_poly.pdbx_strand_id
1 'polypeptide(L)'
;MNHYQSIQSSRSQGVIRTSLALGVLLCMGALVHGLASPALPGGFQGQRAAAPDDGRGTPYKVEKSDNLCGLSEPRQLSKPAKVDYDALLQVTDEYREMRDKKIDPKSARGVELHNKAHNRIVAACERARVNAGYCSVWKTIARRDGKAINDLTKAVKRDLAVGA
;
A
#
# COMPACT_ATOMS: atom_id res chain seq x y z
N MET A 1 0.66 55.92 0.36
CA MET A 1 2.12 55.99 0.59
C MET A 1 2.55 54.67 1.21
N ASN A 2 2.67 53.61 0.39
CA ASN A 2 3.88 53.14 -0.29
C ASN A 2 5.02 52.78 0.68
N HIS A 3 5.12 51.50 1.03
CA HIS A 3 6.40 50.81 1.11
C HIS A 3 6.24 49.35 0.67
N TYR A 4 6.38 49.15 -0.64
CA TYR A 4 6.72 47.87 -1.25
C TYR A 4 8.21 47.63 -0.98
N GLN A 5 8.56 46.56 -0.25
CA GLN A 5 9.93 46.02 -0.29
C GLN A 5 9.93 44.73 -1.10
N SER A 6 10.55 44.86 -2.27
CA SER A 6 11.01 43.81 -3.15
C SER A 6 12.15 43.04 -2.48
N ILE A 7 12.05 41.72 -2.37
CA ILE A 7 13.18 40.84 -2.14
C ILE A 7 13.31 39.92 -3.36
N GLN A 8 14.26 40.27 -4.23
CA GLN A 8 14.88 39.35 -5.19
C GLN A 8 16.18 38.83 -4.58
N SER A 9 16.37 37.49 -4.56
CA SER A 9 17.65 36.77 -4.38
C SER A 9 17.29 35.29 -4.15
N SER A 10 17.90 34.25 -4.71
CA SER A 10 19.08 34.09 -5.57
C SER A 10 18.98 32.74 -6.29
N ARG A 11 19.69 32.71 -7.41
CA ARG A 11 20.09 31.60 -8.28
C ARG A 11 20.61 30.36 -7.54
N SER A 12 20.33 29.19 -8.11
CA SER A 12 21.26 28.05 -8.21
C SER A 12 20.69 27.09 -9.28
N GLN A 13 20.95 27.35 -10.56
CA GLN A 13 22.02 26.72 -11.35
C GLN A 13 21.93 25.18 -11.36
N GLY A 14 21.44 24.67 -12.48
CA GLY A 14 21.42 23.24 -12.78
C GLY A 14 22.74 22.73 -13.34
N VAL A 15 22.64 21.45 -13.73
CA VAL A 15 23.51 20.73 -14.66
C VAL A 15 24.86 20.28 -14.09
N ILE A 16 24.89 19.06 -13.56
CA ILE A 16 26.11 18.24 -13.59
C ILE A 16 25.82 17.04 -14.50
N ARG A 17 26.47 17.11 -15.67
CA ARG A 17 26.57 16.06 -16.68
C ARG A 17 27.46 14.95 -16.14
N THR A 18 26.97 13.72 -16.06
CA THR A 18 27.81 12.53 -15.91
C THR A 18 27.99 11.86 -17.27
N SER A 19 29.25 11.79 -17.66
CA SER A 19 29.77 11.32 -18.94
C SER A 19 29.84 9.79 -19.03
N LEU A 20 29.64 9.31 -20.27
CA LEU A 20 30.28 8.18 -20.96
C LEU A 20 30.60 6.87 -20.19
N ALA A 21 30.13 5.76 -20.75
CA ALA A 21 31.05 4.77 -21.32
C ALA A 21 30.35 3.93 -22.41
N LEU A 22 30.91 4.02 -23.60
CA LEU A 22 30.62 3.23 -24.79
C LEU A 22 31.37 1.89 -24.64
N GLY A 23 30.69 0.76 -24.74
CA GLY A 23 31.30 -0.57 -24.81
C GLY A 23 30.68 -1.33 -25.98
N VAL A 24 31.47 -1.48 -27.04
CA VAL A 24 31.10 -2.10 -28.32
C VAL A 24 31.81 -3.44 -28.45
N LEU A 25 31.25 -4.35 -29.27
CA LEU A 25 31.89 -5.49 -29.95
C LEU A 25 32.03 -6.79 -29.11
N LEU A 26 31.89 -8.04 -29.61
CA LEU A 26 31.66 -8.61 -30.94
C LEU A 26 31.30 -10.13 -30.81
N CYS A 27 30.51 -10.65 -31.76
CA CYS A 27 30.59 -11.96 -32.45
C CYS A 27 30.33 -13.35 -31.79
N MET A 28 29.33 -14.02 -32.39
CA MET A 28 29.39 -15.34 -33.08
C MET A 28 29.53 -16.64 -32.26
N GLY A 29 28.41 -17.37 -32.18
CA GLY A 29 28.22 -18.63 -32.92
C GLY A 29 28.85 -19.92 -32.38
N ALA A 30 28.00 -20.83 -31.89
CA ALA A 30 28.13 -22.26 -32.14
C ALA A 30 26.77 -22.96 -32.02
N LEU A 31 26.55 -23.86 -32.96
CA LEU A 31 25.33 -24.59 -33.28
C LEU A 31 25.51 -26.05 -32.80
N VAL A 32 24.38 -26.73 -32.61
CA VAL A 32 24.15 -28.20 -32.69
C VAL A 32 24.22 -29.10 -31.43
N HIS A 33 23.14 -29.91 -31.35
CA HIS A 33 22.85 -31.16 -30.61
C HIS A 33 22.32 -30.98 -29.17
N GLY A 34 21.03 -31.13 -28.87
CA GLY A 34 20.07 -32.09 -29.43
C GLY A 34 19.99 -33.34 -28.56
N LEU A 35 19.58 -33.18 -27.29
CA LEU A 35 19.03 -34.27 -26.49
C LEU A 35 17.57 -33.92 -26.20
N ALA A 36 16.69 -34.51 -26.99
CA ALA A 36 15.26 -34.50 -26.76
C ALA A 36 14.96 -35.32 -25.51
N SER A 37 14.84 -34.66 -24.36
CA SER A 37 14.14 -35.23 -23.22
C SER A 37 12.63 -35.24 -23.55
N PRO A 38 11.92 -36.35 -23.38
CA PRO A 38 10.47 -36.36 -23.54
C PRO A 38 9.87 -35.43 -22.49
N ALA A 39 9.34 -34.30 -22.95
CA ALA A 39 8.48 -33.44 -22.16
C ALA A 39 7.24 -34.25 -21.80
N LEU A 40 7.21 -34.79 -20.58
CA LEU A 40 5.94 -35.16 -19.97
C LEU A 40 5.05 -33.91 -20.02
N PRO A 41 3.80 -34.00 -20.49
CA PRO A 41 2.84 -32.92 -20.34
C PRO A 41 2.40 -32.88 -18.87
N GLY A 42 3.31 -32.47 -17.99
CA GLY A 42 3.00 -32.01 -16.66
C GLY A 42 2.38 -30.63 -16.79
N GLY A 43 1.08 -30.60 -17.06
CA GLY A 43 0.28 -29.40 -16.98
C GLY A 43 0.29 -28.87 -15.54
N PHE A 44 1.32 -28.12 -15.18
CA PHE A 44 1.24 -27.17 -14.08
C PHE A 44 0.26 -26.10 -14.54
N GLN A 45 -1.00 -26.24 -14.12
CA GLN A 45 -1.95 -25.14 -14.07
C GLN A 45 -1.44 -24.15 -13.01
N GLY A 46 -0.45 -23.35 -13.39
CA GLY A 46 -0.03 -22.17 -12.67
C GLY A 46 -1.19 -21.17 -12.66
N GLN A 47 -1.72 -20.94 -11.46
CA GLN A 47 -2.59 -19.83 -11.05
C GLN A 47 -3.68 -19.40 -12.04
N ARG A 48 -4.91 -19.79 -11.72
CA ARG A 48 -6.04 -18.86 -11.91
C ARG A 48 -6.69 -18.55 -10.56
N ALA A 49 -5.96 -17.84 -9.70
CA ALA A 49 -6.61 -17.11 -8.61
C ALA A 49 -7.35 -15.92 -9.25
N ALA A 50 -8.66 -16.04 -9.43
CA ALA A 50 -9.52 -14.94 -9.83
C ALA A 50 -10.94 -15.19 -9.31
N ALA A 51 -11.63 -14.23 -8.73
CA ALA A 51 -11.17 -12.92 -8.31
C ALA A 51 -12.05 -12.52 -7.13
N PRO A 52 -11.52 -12.24 -5.93
CA PRO A 52 -12.31 -11.64 -4.88
C PRO A 52 -12.86 -10.28 -5.36
N ASP A 53 -14.18 -10.18 -5.55
CA ASP A 53 -14.91 -8.91 -5.72
C ASP A 53 -16.40 -9.20 -5.85
N ASP A 54 -17.25 -8.78 -4.91
CA ASP A 54 -18.69 -8.74 -5.23
C ASP A 54 -19.38 -7.43 -4.90
N GLY A 55 -18.63 -6.34 -5.08
CA GLY A 55 -19.16 -5.02 -5.41
C GLY A 55 -19.90 -4.99 -6.77
N ARG A 56 -20.70 -6.02 -7.07
CA ARG A 56 -21.49 -6.18 -8.28
C ARG A 56 -22.50 -5.05 -8.37
N GLY A 57 -22.49 -4.35 -9.50
CA GLY A 57 -23.31 -3.16 -9.70
C GLY A 57 -22.79 -1.92 -8.97
N THR A 58 -21.64 -1.99 -8.28
CA THR A 58 -21.00 -0.83 -7.65
C THR A 58 -19.80 -0.38 -8.46
N PRO A 59 -19.36 0.89 -8.31
CA PRO A 59 -18.16 1.38 -8.98
C PRO A 59 -16.86 0.89 -8.33
N TYR A 60 -16.90 0.03 -7.30
CA TYR A 60 -15.74 -0.39 -6.53
C TYR A 60 -15.44 -1.89 -6.70
N LYS A 61 -14.15 -2.23 -6.63
CA LYS A 61 -13.63 -3.59 -6.49
C LYS A 61 -13.06 -3.73 -5.08
N VAL A 62 -13.57 -4.67 -4.30
CA VAL A 62 -13.23 -4.83 -2.88
C VAL A 62 -13.28 -6.27 -2.41
N GLU A 63 -12.46 -6.57 -1.39
CA GLU A 63 -12.58 -7.76 -0.57
C GLU A 63 -13.12 -7.38 0.81
N LYS A 64 -14.15 -8.06 1.30
CA LYS A 64 -14.75 -7.75 2.61
C LYS A 64 -13.74 -7.80 3.76
N SER A 65 -12.76 -8.69 3.68
CA SER A 65 -11.64 -8.85 4.64
C SER A 65 -10.72 -7.63 4.72
N ASP A 66 -10.76 -6.75 3.73
CA ASP A 66 -9.95 -5.53 3.70
C ASP A 66 -10.67 -4.33 4.31
N ASN A 67 -11.93 -4.46 4.73
CA ASN A 67 -12.59 -3.40 5.47
C ASN A 67 -11.94 -3.24 6.86
N LEU A 68 -11.64 -1.99 7.24
CA LEU A 68 -11.11 -1.65 8.57
C LEU A 68 -12.18 -1.01 9.47
N CYS A 69 -12.99 -0.09 8.91
CA CYS A 69 -14.08 0.56 9.65
C CYS A 69 -15.15 1.13 8.72
N GLY A 70 -16.30 1.49 9.30
CA GLY A 70 -17.47 2.03 8.61
C GLY A 70 -18.27 0.96 7.86
N LEU A 71 -18.92 1.36 6.76
CA LEU A 71 -19.71 0.45 5.93
C LEU A 71 -18.83 -0.64 5.29
N SER A 72 -19.08 -1.88 5.68
CA SER A 72 -18.35 -3.07 5.21
C SER A 72 -19.04 -3.79 4.06
N GLU A 73 -20.31 -3.48 3.78
CA GLU A 73 -21.06 -4.05 2.67
C GLU A 73 -20.73 -3.31 1.36
N PRO A 74 -20.08 -3.96 0.37
CA PRO A 74 -19.65 -3.30 -0.87
C PRO A 74 -20.75 -2.53 -1.60
N ARG A 75 -21.98 -3.03 -1.53
CA ARG A 75 -23.17 -2.45 -2.19
C ARG A 75 -23.63 -1.13 -1.61
N GLN A 76 -23.17 -0.78 -0.41
CA GLN A 76 -23.55 0.46 0.30
C GLN A 76 -22.46 1.55 0.18
N LEU A 77 -21.38 1.29 -0.57
CA LEU A 77 -20.26 2.21 -0.69
C LEU A 77 -20.62 3.43 -1.55
N SER A 78 -20.55 4.60 -0.94
CA SER A 78 -20.73 5.89 -1.62
C SER A 78 -19.41 6.65 -1.80
N LYS A 79 -18.67 6.86 -0.70
CA LYS A 79 -17.40 7.58 -0.66
C LYS A 79 -16.39 6.88 0.27
N PRO A 80 -15.80 5.74 -0.14
CA PRO A 80 -14.79 5.04 0.66
C PRO A 80 -13.42 5.74 0.55
N ALA A 81 -12.57 5.47 1.52
CA ALA A 81 -11.15 5.81 1.51
C ALA A 81 -10.30 4.54 1.67
N LYS A 82 -9.00 4.67 1.37
CA LYS A 82 -8.01 3.62 1.59
C LYS A 82 -6.93 4.05 2.57
N VAL A 83 -6.21 3.08 3.13
CA VAL A 83 -4.98 3.29 3.90
C VAL A 83 -3.96 2.20 3.59
N ASP A 84 -2.69 2.55 3.74
CA ASP A 84 -1.58 1.61 3.76
C ASP A 84 -1.48 0.96 5.15
N TYR A 85 -2.12 -0.20 5.32
CA TYR A 85 -2.19 -0.89 6.60
C TYR A 85 -0.83 -1.30 7.14
N ASP A 86 0.07 -1.78 6.29
CA ASP A 86 1.40 -2.24 6.71
C ASP A 86 2.24 -1.06 7.20
N ALA A 87 2.17 0.09 6.50
CA ALA A 87 2.85 1.30 6.95
C ALA A 87 2.24 1.89 8.23
N LEU A 88 0.97 1.61 8.53
CA LEU A 88 0.34 1.96 9.81
C LEU A 88 0.76 1.01 10.93
N LEU A 89 0.86 -0.29 10.65
CA LEU A 89 1.31 -1.28 11.61
C LEU A 89 2.73 -0.99 12.08
N GLN A 90 3.63 -0.65 11.17
CA GLN A 90 5.03 -0.35 11.49
C GLN A 90 5.24 0.83 12.44
N VAL A 91 4.27 1.74 12.56
CA VAL A 91 4.40 2.92 13.43
C VAL A 91 3.78 2.72 14.81
N THR A 92 3.04 1.63 15.05
CA THR A 92 2.45 1.37 16.38
C THR A 92 3.49 0.92 17.39
N ASP A 93 3.29 1.28 18.65
CA ASP A 93 4.21 0.93 19.74
C ASP A 93 4.26 -0.59 19.94
N GLU A 94 3.11 -1.25 19.77
CA GLU A 94 2.97 -2.70 19.90
C GLU A 94 3.80 -3.45 18.85
N TYR A 95 3.78 -2.99 17.60
CA TYR A 95 4.56 -3.63 16.55
C TYR A 95 6.05 -3.34 16.69
N ARG A 96 6.40 -2.13 17.17
CA ARG A 96 7.80 -1.83 17.55
C ARG A 96 8.26 -2.72 18.70
N GLU A 97 7.44 -2.95 19.72
CA GLU A 97 7.74 -3.87 20.81
C GLU A 97 7.98 -5.29 20.29
N MET A 98 7.10 -5.81 19.42
CA MET A 98 7.28 -7.13 18.81
C MET A 98 8.62 -7.25 18.09
N ARG A 99 8.97 -6.26 17.27
CA ARG A 99 10.21 -6.22 16.51
C ARG A 99 11.43 -6.14 17.43
N ASP A 100 11.42 -5.20 18.37
CA ASP A 100 12.58 -4.89 19.22
C ASP A 100 12.87 -6.03 20.20
N LYS A 101 11.83 -6.68 20.72
CA LYS A 101 11.94 -7.85 21.62
C LYS A 101 11.97 -9.19 20.88
N LYS A 102 11.95 -9.19 19.54
CA LYS A 102 11.92 -10.39 18.68
C LYS A 102 10.84 -11.40 19.10
N ILE A 103 9.66 -10.89 19.43
CA ILE A 103 8.51 -11.73 19.82
C ILE A 103 7.97 -12.41 18.56
N ASP A 104 7.83 -13.74 18.60
CA ASP A 104 7.21 -14.50 17.51
C ASP A 104 5.76 -14.02 17.31
N PRO A 105 5.37 -13.55 16.11
CA PRO A 105 4.00 -13.15 15.79
C PRO A 105 2.94 -14.23 16.04
N LYS A 106 3.34 -15.52 16.02
CA LYS A 106 2.46 -16.66 16.26
C LYS A 106 2.38 -17.07 17.73
N SER A 107 3.24 -16.53 18.59
CA SER A 107 3.14 -16.74 20.04
C SER A 107 1.91 -16.03 20.60
N ALA A 108 1.44 -16.46 21.77
CA ALA A 108 0.31 -15.81 22.44
C ALA A 108 0.54 -14.30 22.63
N ARG A 109 1.76 -13.90 23.03
CA ARG A 109 2.14 -12.49 23.17
C ARG A 109 2.19 -11.76 21.84
N GLY A 110 2.68 -12.40 20.77
CA GLY A 110 2.70 -11.82 19.43
C GLY A 110 1.29 -11.55 18.89
N VAL A 111 0.37 -12.51 19.07
CA VAL A 111 -1.04 -12.35 18.70
C VAL A 111 -1.70 -11.23 19.50
N GLU A 112 -1.44 -11.16 20.81
CA GLU A 112 -1.95 -10.09 21.68
C GLU A 112 -1.50 -8.70 21.19
N LEU A 113 -0.19 -8.52 20.95
CA LEU A 113 0.38 -7.25 20.48
C LEU A 113 -0.15 -6.88 19.09
N HIS A 114 -0.23 -7.83 18.17
CA HIS A 114 -0.79 -7.60 16.85
C HIS A 114 -2.27 -7.16 16.92
N ASN A 115 -3.09 -7.82 17.74
CA ASN A 115 -4.50 -7.45 17.92
C ASN A 115 -4.64 -6.06 18.55
N LYS A 116 -3.79 -5.72 19.52
CA LYS A 116 -3.78 -4.38 20.13
C LYS A 116 -3.38 -3.30 19.10
N ALA A 117 -2.35 -3.56 18.29
CA ALA A 117 -1.97 -2.69 17.17
C ALA A 117 -3.13 -2.49 16.18
N HIS A 118 -3.77 -3.60 15.78
CA HIS A 118 -4.92 -3.58 14.88
C HIS A 118 -6.07 -2.72 15.42
N ASN A 119 -6.47 -2.94 16.68
CA ASN A 119 -7.54 -2.17 17.31
C ASN A 119 -7.21 -0.67 17.38
N ARG A 120 -5.95 -0.33 17.67
CA ARG A 120 -5.48 1.06 17.69
C ARG A 120 -5.56 1.70 16.31
N ILE A 121 -5.18 0.98 15.26
CA ILE A 121 -5.30 1.42 13.86
C ILE A 121 -6.77 1.61 13.48
N VAL A 122 -7.65 0.67 13.81
CA VAL A 122 -9.09 0.76 13.52
C VAL A 122 -9.71 1.99 14.18
N ALA A 123 -9.38 2.25 15.46
CA ALA A 123 -9.87 3.44 16.17
C ALA A 123 -9.39 4.74 15.52
N ALA A 124 -8.12 4.80 15.10
CA ALA A 124 -7.56 5.95 14.38
C ALA A 124 -8.18 6.13 12.99
N CYS A 125 -8.43 5.04 12.27
CA CYS A 125 -9.14 5.04 10.99
C CYS A 125 -10.57 5.57 11.16
N GLU A 126 -11.28 5.18 12.21
CA GLU A 126 -12.64 5.64 12.49
C GLU A 126 -12.69 7.16 12.72
N ARG A 127 -11.77 7.70 13.53
CA ARG A 127 -11.64 9.16 13.71
C ARG A 127 -11.34 9.88 12.40
N ALA A 128 -10.37 9.39 11.63
CA ALA A 128 -10.03 9.97 10.33
C ALA A 128 -11.20 9.90 9.33
N ARG A 129 -11.94 8.78 9.33
CA ARG A 129 -13.12 8.55 8.50
C ARG A 129 -14.20 9.58 8.79
N VAL A 130 -14.56 9.76 10.06
CA VAL A 130 -15.59 10.72 10.49
C VAL A 130 -15.16 12.15 10.16
N ASN A 131 -13.94 12.54 10.54
CA ASN A 131 -13.44 13.91 10.36
C ASN A 131 -13.36 14.34 8.88
N ALA A 132 -13.04 13.41 7.98
CA ALA A 132 -12.98 13.69 6.54
C ALA A 132 -14.27 13.28 5.78
N GLY A 133 -15.29 12.81 6.51
CA GLY A 133 -16.61 12.47 6.00
C GLY A 133 -16.65 11.30 5.02
N TYR A 134 -15.81 10.28 5.19
CA TYR A 134 -15.84 9.05 4.37
C TYR A 134 -16.84 8.02 4.92
N CYS A 135 -17.39 7.17 4.05
CA CYS A 135 -18.36 6.15 4.47
C CYS A 135 -17.69 4.89 5.06
N SER A 136 -16.45 4.59 4.65
CA SER A 136 -15.66 3.46 5.13
C SER A 136 -14.17 3.62 4.79
N VAL A 137 -13.32 2.82 5.43
CA VAL A 137 -11.87 2.77 5.20
C VAL A 137 -11.44 1.32 4.94
N TRP A 138 -10.59 1.13 3.94
CA TRP A 138 -10.17 -0.18 3.45
C TRP A 138 -8.64 -0.29 3.34
N LYS A 139 -8.10 -1.50 3.53
CA LYS A 139 -6.69 -1.83 3.22
C LYS A 139 -6.48 -1.82 1.71
N THR A 140 -7.32 -2.57 0.99
CA THR A 140 -7.34 -2.63 -0.46
C THR A 140 -8.72 -2.28 -0.98
N ILE A 141 -8.78 -1.31 -1.89
CA ILE A 141 -9.97 -0.96 -2.65
C ILE A 141 -9.53 -0.26 -3.93
N ALA A 142 -10.24 -0.54 -5.02
CA ALA A 142 -10.02 0.13 -6.29
C ALA A 142 -11.34 0.56 -6.92
N ARG A 143 -11.31 1.62 -7.74
CA ARG A 143 -12.45 1.95 -8.59
C ARG A 143 -12.38 1.19 -9.89
N ARG A 144 -13.53 0.73 -10.39
CA ARG A 144 -13.64 0.08 -11.70
C ARG A 144 -13.29 1.01 -12.86
N ASP A 145 -13.50 2.32 -12.68
CA ASP A 145 -13.13 3.37 -13.64
C ASP A 145 -11.65 3.78 -13.57
N GLY A 146 -10.86 3.16 -12.70
CA GLY A 146 -9.43 3.45 -12.53
C GLY A 146 -9.11 4.75 -11.82
N LYS A 147 -10.10 5.55 -11.39
CA LYS A 147 -9.85 6.78 -10.63
C LYS A 147 -9.25 6.44 -9.26
N ALA A 148 -8.35 7.31 -8.81
CA ALA A 148 -7.74 7.20 -7.50
C ALA A 148 -8.79 7.26 -6.38
N ILE A 149 -8.56 6.47 -5.34
CA ILE A 149 -9.31 6.55 -4.08
C ILE A 149 -8.46 7.33 -3.09
N ASN A 150 -9.11 8.25 -2.38
CA ASN A 150 -8.44 9.10 -1.41
C ASN A 150 -7.76 8.26 -0.32
N ASP A 151 -6.54 8.65 0.02
CA ASP A 151 -5.67 7.94 0.93
C ASP A 151 -5.60 8.68 2.28
N LEU A 152 -5.99 7.99 3.35
CA LEU A 152 -6.00 8.53 4.70
C LEU A 152 -4.74 8.21 5.51
N THR A 153 -3.76 7.49 4.95
CA THR A 153 -2.59 6.99 5.68
C THR A 153 -1.88 8.09 6.47
N LYS A 154 -1.65 9.26 5.86
CA LYS A 154 -1.01 10.39 6.55
C LYS A 154 -1.84 10.94 7.71
N ALA A 155 -3.17 10.97 7.57
CA ALA A 155 -4.06 11.43 8.63
C ALA A 155 -4.07 10.43 9.80
N VAL A 156 -4.16 9.14 9.50
CA VAL A 156 -4.14 8.07 10.51
C VAL A 156 -2.78 8.02 11.22
N LYS A 157 -1.65 8.18 10.51
CA LYS A 157 -0.32 8.25 11.14
C LYS A 157 -0.20 9.39 12.16
N ARG A 158 -0.73 10.58 11.82
CA ARG A 158 -0.74 11.71 12.77
C ARG A 158 -1.57 11.40 14.01
N ASP A 159 -2.73 10.81 13.82
CA ASP A 159 -3.61 10.44 14.93
C ASP A 159 -2.99 9.38 15.84
N LEU A 160 -2.33 8.36 15.27
CA LEU A 160 -1.57 7.36 16.03
C LEU A 160 -0.44 7.96 16.88
N ALA A 161 0.19 9.03 16.41
CA ALA A 161 1.27 9.72 17.12
C ALA A 161 0.78 10.63 18.26
N VAL A 162 -0.45 11.12 18.20
CA VAL A 162 -1.04 11.99 19.24
C VAL A 162 -1.66 11.17 20.38
N GLY A 163 -2.12 9.95 20.12
CA GLY A 163 -2.67 9.04 21.13
C GLY A 163 -1.67 8.03 21.72
N ALA A 164 -0.36 8.25 21.55
CA ALA A 164 0.73 7.47 22.17
C ALA A 164 1.17 8.13 23.47
#